data_AF-A0A938R981-F1
#
_entry.id   AF-A0A938R981-F1
#
_cell.length_a   1.000
_cell.length_b   1.000
_cell.length_c   1.000
_cell.angle_alpha   90.00
_cell.angle_beta   90.00
_cell.angle_gamma   90.00
#
_symmetry.space_group_name_H-M   'P 1'
#
loop_
_entity.id
_entity.type
_entity.pdbx_description
1 polymer ?
#
loop_
_entity_poly.entity_id
_entity_poly.type
_entity_poly.pdbx_seq_one_letter_code
_entity_poly.pdbx_strand_id
1 'polypeptide(L)'
;MRSTTMQVFLTSALFFIMSFCQAAHSQDNPLNKYAQETVDKYLKGMSIFELSEGKQMVAATSWPQWGNKPVLLKYETVFEGMFNTDISTIKGYKRLVDAWVKSEAGTPLPRRVLLIAYPGARDKEWRVLVYSF
;
A
#
# COMPACT_ATOMS: atom_id res chain seq x y z
N MET A 1 -60.75 35.73 34.69
CA MET A 1 -60.43 34.29 34.56
C MET A 1 -59.09 34.15 33.84
N ARG A 2 -58.11 33.47 34.48
CA ARG A 2 -56.81 32.86 34.04
C ARG A 2 -56.30 33.23 32.62
N SER A 3 -55.13 33.85 32.39
CA SER A 3 -53.72 33.54 32.72
C SER A 3 -53.09 32.30 32.04
N THR A 4 -52.03 32.58 31.26
CA THR A 4 -50.74 31.87 31.03
C THR A 4 -50.47 30.98 29.77
N THR A 5 -49.31 31.27 29.14
CA THR A 5 -48.26 30.39 28.51
C THR A 5 -48.26 30.03 27.01
N MET A 6 -47.40 30.73 26.25
CA MET A 6 -46.12 30.28 25.61
C MET A 6 -46.03 28.97 24.79
N GLN A 7 -45.32 29.09 23.63
CA GLN A 7 -44.68 28.05 22.79
C GLN A 7 -45.65 27.06 22.09
N VAL A 8 -45.49 26.75 20.80
CA VAL A 8 -44.38 25.96 20.24
C VAL A 8 -44.09 26.37 18.79
N PHE A 9 -42.88 26.87 18.55
CA PHE A 9 -42.15 26.71 17.30
C PHE A 9 -41.76 25.23 17.16
N LEU A 10 -42.25 24.49 16.16
CA LEU A 10 -41.58 23.30 15.60
C LEU A 10 -42.44 22.66 14.49
N THR A 11 -42.07 22.87 13.23
CA THR A 11 -42.42 22.07 12.04
C THR A 11 -41.81 22.85 10.87
N SER A 12 -40.56 22.61 10.47
CA SER A 12 -40.20 21.49 9.61
C SER A 12 -38.68 21.36 9.55
N ALA A 13 -38.09 20.79 10.60
CA ALA A 13 -36.74 20.22 10.53
C ALA A 13 -36.87 18.79 9.96
N LEU A 14 -37.06 18.68 8.65
CA LEU A 14 -37.12 17.39 7.95
C LEU A 14 -36.50 17.48 6.55
N PHE A 15 -35.30 18.04 6.49
CA PHE A 15 -34.30 17.74 5.44
C PHE A 15 -33.02 17.32 6.15
N PHE A 16 -33.16 16.29 6.98
CA PHE A 16 -32.07 15.61 7.64
C PHE A 16 -31.47 14.63 6.62
N ILE A 17 -30.25 14.92 6.19
CA ILE A 17 -29.19 13.94 5.92
C ILE A 17 -29.55 12.85 4.91
N MET A 18 -29.58 13.19 3.62
CA MET A 18 -29.25 12.23 2.55
C MET A 18 -28.39 12.91 1.49
N SER A 19 -27.12 13.14 1.84
CA SER A 19 -26.05 12.94 0.87
C SER A 19 -24.92 12.28 1.63
N PHE A 20 -24.99 10.96 1.60
CA PHE A 20 -24.05 10.06 2.24
C PHE A 20 -22.62 10.48 1.95
N CYS A 21 -21.85 10.63 3.03
CA CYS A 21 -20.41 10.47 3.03
C CYS A 21 -20.03 9.25 2.19
N GLN A 22 -19.45 9.45 1.01
CA GLN A 22 -18.59 8.44 0.39
C GLN A 22 -17.16 8.66 0.92
N ALA A 23 -17.04 8.64 2.26
CA ALA A 23 -15.78 8.63 2.94
C ALA A 23 -15.28 7.18 2.98
N ALA A 24 -14.25 6.91 2.17
CA ALA A 24 -13.18 5.94 2.39
C ALA A 24 -13.48 4.81 3.39
N HIS A 25 -14.02 3.69 2.90
CA HIS A 25 -14.04 2.43 3.65
C HIS A 25 -13.60 1.27 2.74
N SER A 26 -12.37 1.33 2.26
CA SER A 26 -11.68 0.14 1.70
C SER A 26 -10.40 -0.22 2.45
N GLN A 27 -10.13 0.41 3.59
CA GLN A 27 -8.85 0.30 4.29
C GLN A 27 -8.71 -0.98 5.13
N ASP A 28 -9.82 -1.63 5.50
CA ASP A 28 -9.84 -2.84 6.34
C ASP A 28 -10.03 -4.15 5.55
N ASN A 29 -9.52 -4.23 4.32
CA ASN A 29 -9.46 -5.51 3.62
C ASN A 29 -8.24 -6.32 4.11
N PRO A 30 -8.40 -7.53 4.67
CA PRO A 30 -7.26 -8.35 5.10
C PRO A 30 -6.25 -8.63 3.98
N LEU A 31 -6.68 -8.67 2.72
CA LEU A 31 -5.79 -8.79 1.56
C LEU A 31 -4.83 -7.60 1.42
N ASN A 32 -5.28 -6.39 1.78
CA ASN A 32 -4.44 -5.19 1.78
C ASN A 32 -3.29 -5.34 2.79
N LYS A 33 -3.60 -5.84 3.99
CA LYS A 33 -2.60 -6.04 5.05
C LYS A 33 -1.49 -7.00 4.65
N TYR A 34 -1.81 -8.17 4.11
CA TYR A 34 -0.78 -9.14 3.68
C TYR A 34 0.10 -8.60 2.55
N ALA A 35 -0.50 -7.88 1.60
CA ALA A 35 0.24 -7.27 0.51
C ALA A 35 1.20 -6.18 1.01
N GLN A 36 0.71 -5.31 1.90
CA GLN A 36 1.51 -4.25 2.54
C GLN A 36 2.67 -4.85 3.34
N GLU A 37 2.41 -5.84 4.20
CA GLU A 37 3.45 -6.50 5.01
C GLU A 37 4.52 -7.16 4.13
N THR A 38 4.13 -7.76 3.01
CA THR A 38 5.07 -8.37 2.05
C THR A 38 5.95 -7.31 1.41
N VAL A 39 5.38 -6.19 0.99
CA VAL A 39 6.13 -5.06 0.41
C VAL A 39 7.03 -4.40 1.45
N ASP A 40 6.57 -4.22 2.68
CA ASP A 40 7.39 -3.69 3.78
C ASP A 40 8.57 -4.61 4.10
N LYS A 41 8.32 -5.92 4.17
CA LYS A 41 9.37 -6.93 4.37
C LYS A 41 10.37 -6.92 3.21
N TYR A 42 9.91 -6.79 1.97
CA TYR A 42 10.79 -6.64 0.81
C TYR A 42 11.67 -5.39 0.93
N LEU A 43 11.07 -4.21 1.17
CA LEU A 43 11.78 -2.93 1.29
C LEU A 43 12.79 -2.93 2.45
N LYS A 44 12.42 -3.52 3.60
CA LYS A 44 13.33 -3.72 4.72
C LYS A 44 14.47 -4.68 4.37
N GLY A 45 14.19 -5.77 3.66
CA GLY A 45 15.24 -6.67 3.17
C GLY A 45 16.22 -5.95 2.24
N MET A 46 15.71 -5.06 1.39
CA MET A 46 16.52 -4.24 0.49
C MET A 46 17.36 -3.17 1.20
N SER A 47 16.91 -2.65 2.36
CA SER A 47 17.69 -1.67 3.14
C SER A 47 18.87 -2.29 3.90
N ILE A 48 18.83 -3.59 4.14
CA ILE A 48 19.92 -4.36 4.77
C ILE A 48 20.44 -5.47 3.85
N PHE A 49 20.35 -5.28 2.53
CA PHE A 49 20.64 -6.32 1.54
C PHE A 49 22.10 -6.81 1.55
N GLU A 50 23.01 -6.00 2.08
CA GLU A 50 24.42 -6.38 2.26
C GLU A 50 24.59 -7.50 3.30
N LEU A 51 23.62 -7.66 4.22
CA LEU A 51 23.57 -8.71 5.22
C LEU A 51 22.88 -9.98 4.69
N SER A 52 23.15 -11.13 5.31
CA SER A 52 22.54 -12.41 4.93
C SER A 52 21.03 -12.41 5.19
N GLU A 53 20.58 -11.78 6.27
CA GLU A 53 19.17 -11.65 6.64
C GLU A 53 18.40 -10.85 5.60
N GLY A 54 18.98 -9.75 5.10
CA GLY A 54 18.37 -8.94 4.04
C GLY A 54 18.15 -9.74 2.76
N LYS A 55 19.15 -10.53 2.36
CA LYS A 55 19.05 -11.43 1.19
C LYS A 55 17.94 -12.47 1.37
N GLN A 56 17.80 -13.06 2.56
CA GLN A 56 16.73 -14.02 2.86
C GLN A 56 15.35 -13.36 2.82
N MET A 57 15.21 -12.15 3.38
CA MET A 57 13.94 -11.41 3.34
C MET A 57 13.50 -11.12 1.91
N VAL A 58 14.44 -10.69 1.05
CA VAL A 58 14.17 -10.43 -0.36
C VAL A 58 13.87 -11.73 -1.11
N ALA A 59 14.62 -12.81 -0.87
CA ALA A 59 14.35 -14.10 -1.51
C ALA A 59 12.96 -14.65 -1.15
N ALA A 60 12.50 -14.45 0.08
CA ALA A 60 11.19 -14.89 0.54
C ALA A 60 10.03 -14.07 -0.04
N THR A 61 10.28 -12.83 -0.44
CA THR A 61 9.24 -11.86 -0.85
C THR A 61 9.30 -11.48 -2.32
N SER A 62 10.27 -11.97 -3.09
CA SER A 62 10.43 -11.65 -4.51
C SER A 62 10.06 -12.81 -5.41
N TRP A 63 9.71 -12.49 -6.65
CA TRP A 63 9.57 -13.50 -7.69
C TRP A 63 10.94 -14.06 -8.08
N PRO A 64 11.09 -15.40 -8.17
CA PRO A 64 12.33 -16.00 -8.64
C PRO A 64 12.68 -15.44 -10.01
N GLN A 65 13.93 -15.03 -10.20
CA GLN A 65 14.54 -14.58 -11.47
C GLN A 65 14.28 -13.13 -11.92
N TRP A 66 13.57 -12.28 -11.18
CA TRP A 66 13.33 -10.89 -11.64
C TRP A 66 14.23 -9.85 -10.95
N GLY A 67 14.88 -9.04 -11.80
CA GLY A 67 15.50 -7.74 -11.47
C GLY A 67 16.89 -7.76 -10.82
N ASN A 68 17.71 -6.79 -11.23
CA ASN A 68 18.85 -6.32 -10.44
C ASN A 68 18.31 -5.67 -9.16
N LYS A 69 18.92 -5.95 -8.01
CA LYS A 69 18.41 -5.57 -6.67
C LYS A 69 19.27 -4.45 -6.11
N PRO A 70 18.95 -3.17 -6.39
CA PRO A 70 19.75 -2.06 -5.88
C PRO A 70 19.61 -1.95 -4.36
N VAL A 71 20.72 -1.81 -3.65
CA VAL A 71 20.68 -1.61 -2.18
C VAL A 71 19.99 -0.28 -1.88
N LEU A 72 18.91 -0.31 -1.09
CA LEU A 72 18.16 0.89 -0.69
C LEU A 72 18.85 1.54 0.52
N LEU A 73 19.09 2.85 0.45
CA LEU A 73 19.63 3.64 1.56
C LEU A 73 18.50 4.29 2.36
N LYS A 74 17.54 4.89 1.65
CA LYS A 74 16.28 5.39 2.22
C LYS A 74 15.18 5.33 1.16
N TYR A 75 13.92 5.34 1.60
CA TYR A 75 12.78 5.46 0.71
C TYR A 75 11.62 6.18 1.41
N GLU A 76 10.72 6.73 0.61
CA GLU A 76 9.48 7.34 1.04
C GLU A 76 8.33 6.83 0.17
N THR A 77 7.21 6.46 0.79
CA THR A 77 6.01 6.03 0.06
C THR A 77 5.29 7.24 -0.51
N VAL A 78 5.19 7.31 -1.84
CA VAL A 78 4.47 8.37 -2.56
C VAL A 78 3.00 7.99 -2.76
N PHE A 79 2.76 6.72 -3.07
CA PHE A 79 1.43 6.19 -3.35
C PHE A 79 1.36 4.70 -3.01
N GLU A 80 0.21 4.24 -2.55
CA GLU A 80 -0.10 2.82 -2.47
C GLU A 80 -1.58 2.52 -2.72
N GLY A 81 -1.88 1.31 -3.17
CA GLY A 81 -3.27 0.87 -3.29
C GLY A 81 -3.45 -0.48 -3.96
N MET A 82 -4.64 -1.05 -3.75
CA MET A 82 -5.10 -2.26 -4.42
C MET A 82 -5.56 -1.95 -5.85
N PHE A 83 -5.42 -2.92 -6.74
CA PHE A 83 -5.95 -2.84 -8.10
C PHE A 83 -6.45 -4.20 -8.59
N ASN A 84 -7.33 -4.18 -9.60
CA ASN A 84 -7.80 -5.39 -10.26
C ASN A 84 -6.76 -5.85 -11.27
N THR A 85 -6.41 -7.13 -11.26
CA THR A 85 -5.64 -7.74 -12.34
C THR A 85 -6.57 -8.24 -13.44
N ASP A 86 -6.01 -8.61 -14.59
CA ASP A 86 -6.76 -9.24 -15.68
C ASP A 86 -7.36 -10.61 -15.29
N ILE A 87 -6.81 -11.23 -14.23
CA ILE A 87 -7.35 -12.44 -13.63
C ILE A 87 -8.30 -12.02 -12.51
N SER A 88 -9.61 -12.18 -12.74
CA SER A 88 -10.68 -11.69 -11.84
C SER A 88 -10.56 -12.15 -10.38
N THR A 89 -9.98 -13.33 -10.16
CA THR A 89 -9.77 -13.92 -8.82
C THR A 89 -8.51 -13.42 -8.10
N ILE A 90 -7.66 -12.65 -8.78
CA ILE A 90 -6.40 -12.13 -8.24
C ILE A 90 -6.49 -10.60 -8.14
N LYS A 91 -6.35 -10.09 -6.91
CA LYS A 91 -6.12 -8.66 -6.66
C LYS A 91 -4.62 -8.40 -6.59
N GLY A 92 -4.19 -7.31 -7.22
CA GLY A 92 -2.83 -6.80 -7.12
C GLY A 92 -2.76 -5.68 -6.09
N TYR A 93 -1.55 -5.44 -5.61
CA TYR A 93 -1.20 -4.30 -4.79
C TYR A 93 -0.05 -3.55 -5.45
N LYS A 94 -0.09 -2.22 -5.44
CA LYS A 94 1.00 -1.40 -5.96
C LYS A 94 1.45 -0.39 -4.93
N ARG A 95 2.75 -0.14 -4.88
CA ARG A 95 3.36 0.94 -4.11
C ARG A 95 4.40 1.66 -4.93
N LEU A 96 4.28 2.98 -5.01
CA LEU A 96 5.28 3.85 -5.60
C LEU A 96 6.12 4.44 -4.46
N VAL A 97 7.43 4.32 -4.57
CA VAL A 97 8.37 4.92 -3.63
C VAL A 97 9.39 5.80 -4.34
N ASP A 98 9.73 6.90 -3.70
CA ASP A 98 10.93 7.67 -4.04
C ASP A 98 12.06 7.16 -3.14
N ALA A 99 13.12 6.64 -3.77
CA ALA A 99 14.19 5.91 -3.11
C ALA A 99 15.56 6.51 -3.41
N TRP A 100 16.49 6.33 -2.49
CA TRP A 100 17.91 6.56 -2.72
C TRP A 100 18.60 5.22 -2.74
N VAL A 101 19.20 4.88 -3.88
CA VAL A 101 19.91 3.62 -4.06
C VAL A 101 21.41 3.84 -4.04
N LYS A 102 22.15 2.85 -3.55
CA LYS A 102 23.61 2.84 -3.63
C LYS A 102 24.03 2.42 -5.03
N SER A 103 24.78 3.27 -5.73
CA SER A 103 25.46 2.89 -6.98
C SER A 103 26.63 1.95 -6.72
N GLU A 104 27.17 1.34 -7.78
CA GLU A 104 28.39 0.52 -7.70
C GLU A 104 29.59 1.29 -7.10
N ALA A 105 29.67 2.59 -7.38
CA ALA A 105 30.67 3.50 -6.81
C ALA A 105 30.36 3.97 -5.38
N GLY A 106 29.26 3.50 -4.77
CA GLY A 106 28.85 3.88 -3.42
C GLY A 106 28.10 5.22 -3.30
N THR A 107 27.92 5.95 -4.40
CA THR A 107 27.17 7.22 -4.40
C THR A 107 25.66 6.98 -4.30
N PRO A 108 24.93 7.71 -3.42
CA PRO A 108 23.47 7.71 -3.39
C PRO A 108 22.88 8.32 -4.66
N LEU A 109 22.02 7.58 -5.34
CA LEU A 109 21.29 8.04 -6.53
C LEU A 109 19.78 8.05 -6.24
N PRO A 110 19.07 9.15 -6.50
CA PRO A 110 17.61 9.17 -6.40
C PRO A 110 17.01 8.33 -7.53
N ARG A 111 16.01 7.53 -7.20
CA ARG A 111 15.27 6.65 -8.11
C ARG A 111 13.81 6.60 -7.72
N ARG A 112 12.92 6.62 -8.70
CA ARG A 112 11.52 6.30 -8.51
C ARG A 112 11.31 4.82 -8.77
N VAL A 113 10.70 4.13 -7.82
CA VAL A 113 10.54 2.67 -7.85
C VAL A 113 9.08 2.30 -7.68
N LEU A 114 8.54 1.54 -8.62
CA LEU A 114 7.20 0.96 -8.55
C LEU A 114 7.31 -0.51 -8.14
N LEU A 115 6.73 -0.83 -7.00
CA LEU A 115 6.57 -2.18 -6.50
C LEU A 115 5.16 -2.67 -6.82
N ILE A 116 5.07 -3.84 -7.47
CA ILE A 116 3.80 -4.51 -7.76
C ILE A 116 3.82 -5.86 -7.05
N ALA A 117 2.86 -6.10 -6.16
CA ALA A 117 2.73 -7.37 -5.46
C ALA A 117 1.44 -8.09 -5.90
N TYR A 118 1.54 -9.40 -6.05
CA TYR A 118 0.40 -10.29 -6.27
C TYR A 118 0.64 -11.64 -5.59
N PRO A 119 -0.43 -12.33 -5.14
CA PRO A 119 -0.31 -13.68 -4.62
C PRO A 119 -0.03 -14.66 -5.76
N GLY A 120 0.80 -15.67 -5.49
CA GLY A 120 1.03 -16.73 -6.45
C GLY A 120 -0.23 -17.54 -6.71
N ALA A 121 -0.44 -17.91 -7.98
CA ALA A 121 -1.64 -18.64 -8.37
C ALA A 121 -1.78 -19.99 -7.64
N ARG A 122 -0.64 -20.66 -7.37
CA ARG A 122 -0.55 -22.00 -6.77
C ARG A 122 -0.45 -21.99 -5.24
N ASP A 123 0.49 -21.21 -4.69
CA ASP A 123 0.81 -21.20 -3.25
C ASP A 123 0.13 -20.09 -2.46
N LYS A 124 -0.51 -19.13 -3.15
CA LYS A 124 -1.16 -17.94 -2.56
C LYS A 124 -0.22 -17.01 -1.80
N GLU A 125 1.09 -17.25 -1.88
CA GLU A 125 2.10 -16.42 -1.25
C GLU A 125 2.29 -15.12 -2.03
N TRP A 126 2.27 -14.00 -1.31
CA TRP A 126 2.48 -12.68 -1.90
C TRP A 126 3.95 -12.49 -2.26
N ARG A 127 4.18 -11.99 -3.47
CA ARG A 127 5.53 -11.70 -3.97
C ARG A 127 5.56 -10.42 -4.76
N VAL A 128 6.70 -9.75 -4.69
CA VAL A 128 6.93 -8.41 -5.19
C VAL A 128 7.72 -8.45 -6.49
N LEU A 129 7.26 -7.64 -7.43
CA LEU A 129 7.96 -7.20 -8.61
C LEU A 129 8.41 -5.76 -8.46
N VAL A 130 9.54 -5.45 -9.06
CA VAL A 130 10.15 -4.13 -8.96
C VAL A 130 10.46 -3.58 -10.34
N TYR A 131 10.00 -2.35 -10.58
CA TYR A 131 10.30 -1.56 -11.75
C TYR A 131 10.94 -0.25 -11.29
N SER A 132 12.08 0.13 -11.86
CA SER A 132 12.74 1.40 -11.57
C SER A 132 12.78 2.27 -12.82
N PHE A 133 12.59 3.58 -12.63
CA PHE A 133 12.65 4.60 -13.67
C PHE A 133 13.90 5.49 -13.53
#